data_AF-A0AA49JPG8-F1
#
_entry.id   AF-A0AA49JPG8-F1
#
_cell.length_a   1.000
_cell.length_b   1.000
_cell.length_c   1.000
_cell.angle_alpha   90.00
_cell.angle_beta   90.00
_cell.angle_gamma   90.00
#
_symmetry.space_group_name_H-M   'P 1'
#
loop_
_entity.id
_entity.type
_entity.pdbx_description
1 polymer ?
#
loop_
_entity_poly.entity_id
_entity_poly.type
_entity_poly.pdbx_seq_one_letter_code
_entity_poly.pdbx_strand_id
1 'polypeptide(L)'
;MKNNKENNDSLKKFILNFINPSYKMKNKNTYFSYHRRNVYLLIELIFFLIVSGNLYIFLNPPFPFMIIISLLCSVILLLYLMKLEKLLINLKELDKCDIRFNINRKIAEKNKTIKIEILTDIAEESSIQRKIIESEINISSLSSFISTLLGFIIGFFTKNTTNIIFSSSFFIAIFLFITYLYFFSDLIKTSKLYLIELYDYQISYTQRLIKKIEK
;
A
#
# COMPACT_ATOMS: atom_id res chain seq x y z
N MET A 1 -25.88 1.77 21.81
CA MET A 1 -25.20 0.47 21.55
C MET A 1 -24.79 0.22 20.08
N LYS A 2 -25.29 0.95 19.07
CA LYS A 2 -24.84 0.78 17.66
C LYS A 2 -23.42 1.32 17.37
N ASN A 3 -23.03 2.47 17.94
CA ASN A 3 -21.71 3.09 17.68
C ASN A 3 -20.51 2.27 18.17
N ASN A 4 -20.64 1.48 19.23
CA ASN A 4 -19.53 0.64 19.72
C ASN A 4 -19.28 -0.59 18.83
N LYS A 5 -20.25 -1.01 18.01
CA LYS A 5 -20.11 -2.16 17.11
C LYS A 5 -19.40 -1.76 15.82
N GLU A 6 -19.73 -0.59 15.25
CA GLU A 6 -19.04 -0.04 14.08
C GLU A 6 -17.57 0.32 14.37
N ASN A 7 -17.28 0.86 15.56
CA ASN A 7 -15.90 1.15 15.96
C ASN A 7 -15.06 -0.12 16.19
N ASN A 8 -15.66 -1.21 16.70
CA ASN A 8 -14.94 -2.47 16.86
C ASN A 8 -14.68 -3.16 15.52
N ASP A 9 -15.62 -3.08 14.56
CA ASP A 9 -15.44 -3.63 13.23
C ASP A 9 -14.44 -2.82 12.39
N SER A 10 -14.41 -1.49 12.54
CA SER A 10 -13.40 -0.65 11.89
C SER A 10 -12.00 -0.93 12.42
N LEU A 11 -11.85 -1.12 13.75
CA LEU A 11 -10.58 -1.41 14.39
C LEU A 11 -10.08 -2.84 14.09
N LYS A 12 -10.98 -3.84 14.05
CA LYS A 12 -10.65 -5.19 13.56
C LYS A 12 -10.25 -5.19 12.10
N LYS A 13 -11.01 -4.52 11.22
CA LYS A 13 -10.65 -4.38 9.79
C LYS A 13 -9.31 -3.67 9.63
N PHE A 14 -9.04 -2.66 10.46
CA PHE A 14 -7.76 -1.98 10.50
C PHE A 14 -6.63 -2.94 10.86
N ILE A 15 -6.73 -3.69 11.97
CA ILE A 15 -5.72 -4.67 12.40
C ILE A 15 -5.52 -5.78 11.35
N LEU A 16 -6.60 -6.27 10.73
CA LEU A 16 -6.49 -7.27 9.66
C LEU A 16 -5.84 -6.72 8.39
N ASN A 17 -6.18 -5.49 7.99
CA ASN A 17 -5.50 -4.80 6.89
C ASN A 17 -4.03 -4.47 7.24
N PHE A 18 -3.74 -4.30 8.54
CA PHE A 18 -2.41 -4.05 9.07
C PHE A 18 -1.52 -5.32 9.04
N ILE A 19 -2.08 -6.47 9.42
CA ILE A 19 -1.37 -7.74 9.44
C ILE A 19 -1.27 -8.34 8.02
N ASN A 20 -2.27 -8.10 7.17
CA ASN A 20 -2.29 -8.60 5.82
C ASN A 20 -3.04 -7.63 4.88
N PRO A 21 -2.33 -6.70 4.22
CA PRO A 21 -2.93 -5.71 3.30
C PRO A 21 -3.59 -6.33 2.05
N SER A 22 -3.53 -7.66 1.92
CA SER A 22 -4.10 -8.44 0.81
C SER A 22 -5.36 -9.22 1.20
N TYR A 23 -5.72 -9.27 2.48
CA TYR A 23 -6.57 -10.32 3.07
C TYR A 23 -8.00 -10.43 2.49
N LYS A 24 -8.52 -9.39 1.82
CA LYS A 24 -9.89 -9.40 1.27
C LYS A 24 -10.04 -9.15 -0.22
N MET A 25 -8.97 -8.97 -0.97
CA MET A 25 -9.09 -8.41 -2.32
C MET A 25 -9.26 -9.43 -3.45
N LYS A 26 -9.17 -10.74 -3.17
CA LYS A 26 -9.24 -11.75 -4.22
C LYS A 26 -10.69 -12.01 -4.65
N ASN A 27 -11.18 -11.20 -5.60
CA ASN A 27 -12.49 -11.36 -6.20
C ASN A 27 -12.48 -12.32 -7.40
N LYS A 28 -13.63 -12.92 -7.72
CA LYS A 28 -13.78 -13.92 -8.79
C LYS A 28 -13.36 -13.44 -10.20
N ASN A 29 -13.41 -12.13 -10.48
CA ASN A 29 -13.15 -11.55 -11.80
C ASN A 29 -12.04 -10.47 -11.80
N THR A 30 -11.00 -10.65 -11.00
CA THR A 30 -9.78 -9.82 -11.11
C THR A 30 -8.88 -10.37 -12.20
N TYR A 31 -8.63 -9.58 -13.25
CA TYR A 31 -7.84 -10.02 -14.42
C TYR A 31 -6.35 -9.67 -14.34
N PHE A 32 -5.90 -9.26 -13.15
CA PHE A 32 -4.50 -8.94 -12.81
C PHE A 32 -4.06 -9.71 -11.56
N SER A 33 -2.74 -9.82 -11.35
CA SER A 33 -2.17 -10.67 -10.30
C SER A 33 -1.92 -9.92 -8.99
N TYR A 34 -2.65 -10.30 -7.93
CA TYR A 34 -2.35 -9.83 -6.57
C TYR A 34 -0.96 -10.25 -6.06
N HIS A 35 -0.37 -11.29 -6.65
CA HIS A 35 0.95 -11.77 -6.23
C HIS A 35 2.06 -10.74 -6.51
N ARG A 36 2.01 -10.07 -7.67
CA ARG A 36 3.01 -9.04 -8.05
C ARG A 36 2.96 -7.84 -7.11
N ARG A 37 1.75 -7.41 -6.75
CA ARG A 37 1.52 -6.39 -5.72
C ARG A 37 2.10 -6.80 -4.36
N ASN A 38 1.95 -8.06 -3.94
CA ASN A 38 2.49 -8.53 -2.67
C ASN A 38 4.02 -8.58 -2.66
N VAL A 39 4.63 -8.98 -3.79
CA VAL A 39 6.08 -8.93 -3.96
C VAL A 39 6.58 -7.48 -3.84
N TYR A 40 5.88 -6.54 -4.46
CA TYR A 40 6.21 -5.11 -4.34
C TYR A 40 6.15 -4.61 -2.88
N LEU A 41 5.05 -4.90 -2.17
CA LEU A 41 4.90 -4.51 -0.77
C LEU A 41 5.98 -5.13 0.14
N LEU A 42 6.37 -6.37 -0.15
CA LEU A 42 7.46 -7.04 0.57
C LEU A 42 8.80 -6.34 0.33
N ILE A 43 9.09 -5.96 -0.92
CA ILE A 43 10.31 -5.24 -1.28
C ILE A 43 10.36 -3.88 -0.57
N GLU A 44 9.26 -3.13 -0.57
CA GLU A 44 9.20 -1.84 0.15
C GLU A 44 9.39 -2.02 1.67
N LEU A 45 8.78 -3.04 2.27
CA LEU A 45 8.95 -3.33 3.70
C LEU A 45 10.40 -3.65 4.05
N ILE A 46 11.06 -4.51 3.25
CA ILE A 46 12.48 -4.82 3.41
C ILE A 46 13.32 -3.55 3.29
N PHE A 47 13.01 -2.71 2.30
CA PHE A 47 13.73 -1.45 2.10
C PHE A 47 13.61 -0.52 3.31
N PHE A 48 12.43 -0.40 3.90
CA PHE A 48 12.22 0.38 5.12
C PHE A 48 13.04 -0.14 6.30
N LEU A 49 13.11 -1.46 6.49
CA LEU A 49 13.94 -2.04 7.55
C LEU A 49 15.42 -1.69 7.38
N ILE A 50 15.91 -1.72 6.13
CA ILE A 50 17.31 -1.36 5.82
C ILE A 50 17.56 0.14 6.07
N VAL A 51 16.65 1.02 5.66
CA VAL A 51 16.77 2.48 5.91
C VAL A 51 16.72 2.77 7.42
N SER A 52 15.79 2.14 8.14
CA SER A 52 15.64 2.31 9.59
C SER A 52 16.89 1.83 10.34
N GLY A 53 17.46 0.70 9.93
CA GLY A 53 18.72 0.20 10.48
C GLY A 53 19.90 1.14 10.21
N ASN A 54 20.01 1.66 8.99
CA ASN A 54 21.06 2.63 8.65
C ASN A 54 20.94 3.94 9.44
N LEU A 55 19.71 4.45 9.62
CA LEU A 55 19.43 5.62 10.46
C LEU A 55 19.81 5.39 11.91
N TYR A 56 19.49 4.22 12.46
CA TYR A 56 19.87 3.86 13.83
C TYR A 56 21.40 3.84 14.00
N ILE A 57 22.12 3.22 13.06
CA ILE A 57 23.59 3.18 13.06
C ILE A 57 24.19 4.59 12.91
N PHE A 58 23.57 5.45 12.10
CA PHE A 58 24.02 6.84 11.93
C PHE A 58 23.85 7.66 13.20
N LEU A 59 22.72 7.51 13.91
CA LEU A 59 22.38 8.25 15.12
C LEU A 59 23.09 7.72 16.38
N ASN A 60 23.33 6.41 16.45
CA ASN A 60 24.05 5.75 17.55
C ASN A 60 25.16 4.85 16.98
N PRO A 61 26.25 5.42 16.44
CA PRO A 61 27.31 4.64 15.85
C PRO A 61 28.05 3.85 16.94
N PRO A 62 28.17 2.51 16.84
CA PRO A 62 28.97 1.74 17.79
C PRO A 62 30.46 2.05 17.66
N PHE A 63 30.89 2.52 16.48
CA PHE A 63 32.25 2.97 16.19
C PHE A 63 32.22 4.21 15.27
N PRO A 64 33.15 5.18 15.40
CA PRO A 64 33.11 6.41 14.64
C PRO A 64 33.21 6.21 13.11
N PHE A 65 33.91 5.17 12.64
CA PHE A 65 34.00 4.85 11.21
C PHE A 65 32.68 4.32 10.60
N MET A 66 31.73 3.88 11.42
CA MET A 66 30.41 3.41 10.95
C MET A 66 29.58 4.53 10.32
N ILE A 67 29.86 5.80 10.63
CA ILE A 67 29.22 6.95 10.00
C ILE A 67 29.56 6.97 8.50
N ILE A 68 30.82 6.73 8.15
CA ILE A 68 31.29 6.69 6.75
C ILE A 68 30.65 5.51 6.01
N ILE A 69 30.57 4.34 6.66
CA ILE A 69 29.89 3.15 6.11
C ILE A 69 28.39 3.43 5.90
N SER A 70 27.73 4.10 6.85
CA SER A 70 26.30 4.46 6.75
C SER A 70 26.04 5.47 5.62
N LEU A 71 26.94 6.44 5.42
CA LEU A 71 26.88 7.37 4.28
C LEU A 71 27.02 6.64 2.93
N LEU A 72 27.98 5.71 2.82
CA LEU A 72 28.13 4.88 1.61
C LEU A 72 26.88 4.02 1.36
N CYS A 73 26.34 3.37 2.40
CA CYS A 73 25.08 2.64 2.31
C CYS A 73 23.92 3.52 1.85
N SER A 74 23.84 4.76 2.34
CA SER A 74 22.78 5.71 1.95
C SER A 74 22.82 6.07 0.47
N VAL A 75 24.02 6.24 -0.10
CA VAL A 75 24.19 6.48 -1.55
C VAL A 75 23.72 5.26 -2.35
N ILE A 76 24.09 4.06 -1.94
CA ILE A 76 23.66 2.80 -2.59
C ILE A 76 22.14 2.65 -2.52
N LEU A 77 21.53 2.95 -1.36
CA LEU A 77 20.09 2.93 -1.16
C LEU A 77 19.36 3.91 -2.08
N LEU A 78 19.89 5.12 -2.26
CA LEU A 78 19.30 6.13 -3.14
C LEU A 78 19.31 5.69 -4.61
N LEU A 79 20.41 5.07 -5.07
CA LEU A 79 20.47 4.47 -6.41
C LEU A 79 19.45 3.32 -6.58
N TYR A 80 19.20 2.56 -5.51
CA TYR A 80 18.23 1.49 -5.52
C TYR A 80 16.78 1.99 -5.53
N LEU A 81 16.48 3.09 -4.82
CA LEU A 81 15.16 3.75 -4.86
C LEU A 81 14.76 4.15 -6.28
N MET A 82 15.67 4.75 -7.04
CA MET A 82 15.41 5.12 -8.43
C MET A 82 15.09 3.91 -9.32
N LYS A 83 15.63 2.72 -8.99
CA LYS A 83 15.32 1.47 -9.69
C LYS A 83 13.98 0.86 -9.24
N LEU A 84 13.64 1.00 -7.95
CA LEU A 84 12.37 0.52 -7.41
C LEU A 84 11.16 1.21 -8.05
N GLU A 85 11.24 2.52 -8.28
CA GLU A 85 10.18 3.26 -8.96
C GLU A 85 9.94 2.75 -10.39
N LYS A 86 11.02 2.51 -11.15
CA LYS A 86 10.94 1.90 -12.49
C LYS A 86 10.37 0.48 -12.43
N LEU A 87 10.71 -0.29 -11.40
CA LEU A 87 10.17 -1.63 -11.20
C LEU A 87 8.66 -1.59 -10.95
N LEU A 88 8.16 -0.63 -10.15
CA LEU A 88 6.72 -0.45 -9.94
C LEU A 88 5.99 -0.14 -11.25
N ILE A 89 6.52 0.79 -12.05
CA ILE A 89 5.93 1.13 -13.36
C ILE A 89 5.87 -0.12 -14.24
N ASN A 90 6.95 -0.90 -14.31
CA ASN A 90 7.00 -2.12 -15.11
C ASN A 90 6.00 -3.18 -14.61
N LEU A 91 5.85 -3.37 -13.30
CA LEU A 91 4.86 -4.29 -12.74
C LEU A 91 3.42 -3.88 -13.10
N LYS A 92 3.10 -2.58 -13.02
CA LYS A 92 1.79 -2.05 -13.43
C LYS A 92 1.50 -2.35 -14.91
N GLU A 93 2.47 -2.10 -15.78
CA GLU A 93 2.30 -2.35 -17.22
C GLU A 93 2.15 -3.84 -17.53
N LEU A 94 2.85 -4.71 -16.82
CA LEU A 94 2.64 -6.16 -16.91
C LEU A 94 1.22 -6.57 -16.48
N ASP A 95 0.69 -5.99 -15.41
CA ASP A 95 -0.69 -6.25 -14.97
C ASP A 95 -1.72 -5.71 -15.98
N LYS A 96 -1.49 -4.55 -16.60
CA LYS A 96 -2.32 -4.03 -17.71
C LYS A 96 -2.28 -4.95 -18.94
N CYS A 97 -1.12 -5.55 -19.25
CA CYS A 97 -1.00 -6.57 -20.29
C CYS A 97 -1.82 -7.81 -19.97
N ASP A 98 -1.75 -8.31 -18.73
CA ASP A 98 -2.53 -9.47 -18.28
C ASP A 98 -4.04 -9.20 -18.36
N ILE A 99 -4.49 -8.00 -17.98
CA ILE A 99 -5.89 -7.59 -18.13
C ILE A 99 -6.34 -7.72 -19.59
N ARG A 100 -5.57 -7.15 -20.53
CA ARG A 100 -5.89 -7.23 -21.96
C ARG A 100 -5.97 -8.66 -22.45
N PHE A 101 -4.95 -9.44 -22.13
CA PHE A 101 -4.83 -10.83 -22.55
C PHE A 101 -5.99 -11.67 -22.03
N ASN A 102 -6.27 -11.59 -20.73
CA ASN A 102 -7.28 -12.42 -20.10
C ASN A 102 -8.70 -12.05 -20.54
N ILE A 103 -9.00 -10.76 -20.71
CA ILE A 103 -10.31 -10.31 -21.22
C ILE A 103 -10.49 -10.77 -22.67
N ASN A 104 -9.50 -10.53 -23.54
CA ASN A 104 -9.56 -10.96 -24.94
C ASN A 104 -9.74 -12.47 -25.07
N ARG A 105 -9.03 -13.24 -24.24
CA ARG A 105 -9.18 -14.70 -24.19
C ARG A 105 -10.57 -15.12 -23.73
N LYS A 106 -11.16 -14.43 -22.75
CA LYS A 106 -12.50 -14.77 -22.22
C LYS A 106 -13.62 -14.51 -23.23
N ILE A 107 -13.46 -13.48 -24.06
CA ILE A 107 -14.41 -13.15 -25.12
C ILE A 107 -14.10 -13.84 -26.45
N ALA A 108 -12.96 -14.53 -26.57
CA ALA A 108 -12.60 -15.26 -27.78
C ALA A 108 -13.69 -16.29 -28.10
N GLU A 109 -14.03 -16.41 -29.38
CA GLU A 109 -15.01 -17.41 -29.89
C GLU A 109 -16.45 -17.25 -29.35
N LYS A 110 -16.77 -16.15 -28.66
CA LYS A 110 -18.14 -15.83 -28.24
C LYS A 110 -18.91 -15.04 -29.31
N ASN A 111 -20.23 -15.23 -29.33
CA ASN A 111 -21.15 -14.45 -30.16
C ASN A 111 -21.23 -12.99 -29.68
N LYS A 112 -21.59 -12.06 -30.58
CA LYS A 112 -21.62 -10.61 -30.33
C LYS A 112 -22.38 -10.24 -29.04
N THR A 113 -23.58 -10.78 -28.85
CA THR A 113 -24.42 -10.53 -27.67
C THR A 113 -23.75 -10.97 -26.37
N ILE A 114 -23.23 -12.20 -26.34
CA ILE A 114 -22.53 -12.79 -25.19
C ILE A 114 -21.25 -12.01 -24.86
N LYS A 115 -20.53 -11.53 -25.89
CA LYS A 115 -19.34 -10.68 -25.68
C LYS A 115 -19.70 -9.38 -24.95
N ILE A 116 -20.77 -8.71 -25.40
CA ILE A 116 -21.22 -7.45 -24.80
C ILE A 116 -21.67 -7.67 -23.36
N GLU A 117 -22.45 -8.71 -23.09
CA GLU A 117 -22.89 -9.08 -21.73
C GLU A 117 -21.70 -9.28 -20.80
N ILE A 118 -20.76 -10.17 -21.16
CA ILE A 118 -19.55 -10.44 -20.37
C ILE A 118 -18.75 -9.14 -20.12
N LEU A 119 -18.57 -8.30 -21.13
CA LEU A 119 -17.80 -7.06 -20.98
C LEU A 119 -18.51 -6.04 -20.09
N THR A 120 -19.84 -6.00 -20.12
CA THR A 120 -20.67 -5.13 -19.30
C THR A 120 -20.60 -5.56 -17.84
N ASP A 121 -20.75 -6.85 -17.57
CA ASP A 121 -20.61 -7.42 -16.22
C ASP A 121 -19.23 -7.12 -15.62
N ILE A 122 -18.16 -7.31 -16.42
CA ILE A 122 -16.80 -7.00 -15.99
C ILE A 122 -16.66 -5.51 -15.64
N ALA A 123 -17.21 -4.61 -16.46
CA ALA A 123 -17.14 -3.17 -16.22
C ALA A 123 -17.89 -2.80 -14.93
N GLU A 124 -19.08 -3.34 -14.73
CA GLU A 124 -19.91 -3.08 -13.56
C GLU A 124 -19.24 -3.56 -12.27
N GLU A 125 -18.82 -4.83 -12.21
CA GLU A 125 -18.12 -5.38 -11.05
C GLU A 125 -16.85 -4.60 -10.73
N SER A 126 -16.07 -4.22 -11.75
CA SER A 126 -14.86 -3.41 -11.58
C SER A 126 -15.18 -2.04 -10.99
N SER A 127 -16.27 -1.41 -11.43
CA SER A 127 -16.71 -0.11 -10.92
C SER A 127 -17.13 -0.18 -9.45
N ILE A 128 -17.80 -1.27 -9.05
CA ILE A 128 -18.21 -1.51 -7.65
C ILE A 128 -16.96 -1.68 -6.78
N GLN A 129 -16.00 -2.51 -7.21
CA GLN A 129 -14.77 -2.73 -6.45
C GLN A 129 -13.91 -1.47 -6.33
N ARG A 130 -13.81 -0.69 -7.41
CA ARG A 130 -13.14 0.62 -7.39
C ARG A 130 -13.74 1.52 -6.32
N LYS A 131 -15.08 1.67 -6.27
CA LYS A 131 -15.78 2.51 -5.28
C LYS A 131 -15.55 2.03 -3.85
N ILE A 132 -15.58 0.71 -3.62
CA ILE A 132 -15.28 0.13 -2.30
C ILE A 132 -13.87 0.53 -1.86
N ILE A 133 -12.85 0.28 -2.69
CA ILE A 133 -11.46 0.61 -2.35
C ILE A 133 -11.27 2.11 -2.13
N GLU A 134 -11.87 2.95 -2.97
CA GLU A 134 -11.82 4.41 -2.86
C GLU A 134 -12.41 4.91 -1.54
N SER A 135 -13.56 4.36 -1.12
CA SER A 135 -14.16 4.68 0.19
C SER A 135 -13.25 4.30 1.38
N GLU A 136 -12.43 3.27 1.22
CA GLU A 136 -11.49 2.84 2.26
C GLU A 136 -10.16 3.63 2.27
N ILE A 137 -9.85 4.41 1.22
CA ILE A 137 -8.69 5.32 1.21
C ILE A 137 -8.96 6.53 2.11
N ASN A 138 -10.23 6.98 2.16
CA ASN A 138 -10.64 8.19 2.87
C ASN A 138 -10.82 8.02 4.39
N ILE A 139 -10.38 6.90 4.96
CA ILE A 139 -10.52 6.67 6.41
C ILE A 139 -9.44 7.49 7.14
N SER A 140 -9.85 8.65 7.68
CA SER A 140 -9.04 9.56 8.48
C SER A 140 -8.50 8.95 9.80
N SER A 141 -8.98 7.76 10.17
CA SER A 141 -8.72 7.15 11.48
C SER A 141 -7.24 6.92 11.76
N LEU A 142 -6.42 6.66 10.73
CA LEU A 142 -4.99 6.44 10.93
C LEU A 142 -4.25 7.74 11.25
N SER A 143 -4.52 8.82 10.51
CA SER A 143 -3.91 10.13 10.79
C SER A 143 -4.30 10.64 12.18
N SER A 144 -5.55 10.42 12.58
CA SER A 144 -6.04 10.73 13.91
C SER A 144 -5.41 9.83 14.97
N PHE A 145 -5.23 8.54 14.71
CA PHE A 145 -4.55 7.61 15.61
C PHE A 145 -3.09 8.01 15.82
N ILE A 146 -2.35 8.29 14.74
CA ILE A 146 -0.96 8.76 14.80
C ILE A 146 -0.87 10.08 15.56
N SER A 147 -1.77 11.03 15.30
CA SER A 147 -1.82 12.32 16.02
C SER A 147 -2.14 12.15 17.51
N THR A 148 -3.05 11.23 17.85
CA THR A 148 -3.39 10.91 19.24
C THR A 148 -2.22 10.24 19.95
N LEU A 149 -1.52 9.33 19.26
CA LEU A 149 -0.35 8.64 19.78
C LEU A 149 0.81 9.63 20.00
N LEU A 150 1.04 10.54 19.05
CA LEU A 150 1.98 11.66 19.18
C LEU A 150 1.63 12.55 20.38
N GLY A 151 0.36 12.95 20.52
CA GLY A 151 -0.11 13.74 21.66
C GLY A 151 0.09 13.03 23.00
N PHE A 152 -0.16 11.73 23.07
CA PHE A 152 0.09 10.92 24.26
C PHE A 152 1.58 10.83 24.60
N ILE A 153 2.43 10.61 23.58
CA ILE A 153 3.89 10.53 23.74
C ILE A 153 4.44 11.87 24.23
N ILE A 154 4.08 12.98 23.60
CA ILE A 154 4.52 14.33 23.99
C ILE A 154 4.03 14.63 25.42
N GLY A 155 2.76 14.34 25.73
CA GLY A 155 2.20 14.52 27.07
C GLY A 155 2.93 13.72 28.14
N PHE A 156 3.26 12.46 27.84
CA PHE A 156 4.05 11.60 28.73
C PHE A 156 5.44 12.18 29.01
N PHE A 157 6.13 12.68 27.99
CA PHE A 157 7.46 13.28 28.15
C PHE A 157 7.42 14.61 28.90
N THR A 158 6.43 15.47 28.66
CA THR A 158 6.29 16.74 29.39
C THR A 158 6.02 16.56 30.89
N LYS A 159 5.43 15.43 31.29
CA LYS A 159 5.10 15.14 32.70
C LYS A 159 6.22 14.41 33.46
N ASN A 160 7.08 13.67 32.76
CA ASN A 160 8.15 12.84 33.36
C ASN A 160 9.57 13.42 33.15
N THR A 161 9.68 14.73 32.98
CA THR A 161 10.92 15.48 32.69
C THR A 161 12.01 15.38 33.76
N THR A 162 11.76 14.77 34.92
CA THR A 162 12.77 14.60 35.98
C THR A 162 13.67 13.37 35.77
N ASN A 163 13.27 12.42 34.93
CA ASN A 163 14.09 11.27 34.52
C ASN A 163 14.67 11.49 33.11
N ILE A 164 15.50 12.53 32.96
CA ILE A 164 16.18 12.92 31.70
C ILE A 164 17.04 11.80 31.11
N ILE A 165 17.33 10.75 31.90
CA ILE A 165 18.04 9.52 31.52
C ILE A 165 17.05 8.42 31.11
N PHE A 166 15.87 8.75 30.60
CA PHE A 166 15.19 7.84 29.68
C PHE A 166 16.00 7.87 28.38
N SER A 167 16.81 6.83 28.19
CA SER A 167 17.92 6.77 27.24
C SER A 167 17.59 7.34 25.86
N SER A 168 18.55 8.03 25.24
CA SER A 168 18.48 8.48 23.83
C SER A 168 17.98 7.38 22.88
N SER A 169 18.28 6.11 23.18
CA SER A 169 17.73 4.94 22.49
C SER A 169 16.21 4.79 22.59
N PHE A 170 15.57 5.12 23.71
CA PHE A 170 14.11 5.08 23.84
C PHE A 170 13.42 6.16 22.99
N PHE A 171 13.99 7.37 22.95
CA PHE A 171 13.50 8.44 22.08
C PHE A 171 13.64 8.07 20.60
N ILE A 172 14.78 7.49 20.21
CA ILE A 172 15.01 7.00 18.85
C ILE A 172 14.06 5.85 18.51
N ALA A 173 13.78 4.93 19.45
CA ALA A 173 12.82 3.85 19.23
C ALA A 173 11.39 4.37 18.99
N ILE A 174 10.97 5.39 19.74
CA ILE A 174 9.68 6.06 19.53
C ILE A 174 9.63 6.76 18.17
N PHE A 175 10.69 7.49 17.80
CA PHE A 175 10.77 8.15 16.50
C PHE A 175 10.71 7.14 15.35
N LEU A 176 11.43 6.03 15.46
CA LEU A 176 11.38 4.94 14.49
C LEU A 176 9.99 4.28 14.43
N PHE A 177 9.31 4.12 15.57
CA PHE A 177 7.95 3.59 15.61
C PHE A 177 6.94 4.52 14.91
N ILE A 178 7.02 5.82 15.14
CA ILE A 178 6.17 6.81 14.45
C ILE A 178 6.46 6.82 12.95
N THR A 179 7.74 6.83 12.58
CA THR A 179 8.17 6.77 11.18
C THR A 179 7.67 5.49 10.50
N TYR A 180 7.70 4.36 11.21
CA TYR A 180 7.12 3.10 10.75
C TYR A 180 5.62 3.20 10.52
N LEU A 181 4.85 3.81 11.43
CA LEU A 181 3.41 4.00 11.26
C LEU A 181 3.09 4.86 10.03
N TYR A 182 3.84 5.94 9.80
CA TYR A 182 3.69 6.78 8.62
C TYR A 182 4.05 6.03 7.33
N PHE A 183 5.18 5.32 7.33
CA PHE A 183 5.59 4.51 6.19
C PHE A 183 4.55 3.45 5.86
N PHE A 184 4.06 2.73 6.87
CA PHE A 184 3.02 1.71 6.70
C PHE A 184 1.69 2.29 6.22
N SER A 185 1.33 3.50 6.67
CA SER A 185 0.19 4.25 6.13
C SER A 185 0.34 4.48 4.63
N ASP A 186 1.50 4.98 4.23
CA ASP A 186 1.78 5.35 2.86
C ASP A 186 1.81 4.11 1.96
N LEU A 187 2.39 3.01 2.44
CA LEU A 187 2.29 1.69 1.81
C LEU A 187 0.86 1.29 1.54
N ILE A 188 -0.03 1.33 2.54
CA ILE A 188 -1.45 0.96 2.36
C ILE A 188 -2.09 1.88 1.31
N LYS A 189 -1.83 3.18 1.38
CA LYS A 189 -2.42 4.15 0.45
C LYS A 189 -1.97 3.89 -0.99
N THR A 190 -0.66 3.77 -1.22
CA THR A 190 -0.06 3.47 -2.52
C THR A 190 -0.56 2.15 -3.07
N SER A 191 -0.67 1.14 -2.20
CA SER A 191 -1.24 -0.18 -2.51
C SER A 191 -2.69 -0.12 -2.99
N LYS A 192 -3.52 0.74 -2.39
CA LYS A 192 -4.92 0.94 -2.82
C LYS A 192 -5.02 1.76 -4.10
N LEU A 193 -4.21 2.81 -4.24
CA LEU A 193 -4.12 3.62 -5.46
C LEU A 193 -3.70 2.77 -6.67
N TYR A 194 -2.75 1.86 -6.48
CA TYR A 194 -2.35 0.87 -7.49
C TYR A 194 -3.56 0.07 -8.01
N LEU A 195 -4.42 -0.42 -7.11
CA LEU A 195 -5.60 -1.19 -7.50
C LEU A 195 -6.64 -0.35 -8.21
N ILE A 196 -6.88 0.88 -7.72
CA ILE A 196 -7.80 1.80 -8.38
C ILE A 196 -7.37 2.02 -9.83
N GLU A 197 -6.08 2.27 -10.06
CA GLU A 197 -5.54 2.44 -11.42
C GLU A 197 -5.78 1.20 -12.30
N LEU A 198 -5.60 -0.01 -11.77
CA LEU A 198 -5.86 -1.24 -12.51
C LEU A 198 -7.36 -1.45 -12.80
N TYR A 199 -8.24 -1.13 -11.84
CA TYR A 199 -9.69 -1.18 -12.07
C TYR A 199 -10.15 -0.14 -13.09
N ASP A 200 -9.62 1.08 -13.02
CA ASP A 200 -9.88 2.14 -14.01
C ASP A 200 -9.44 1.69 -15.41
N TYR A 201 -8.25 1.09 -15.51
CA TYR A 201 -7.77 0.53 -16.76
C TYR A 201 -8.70 -0.58 -17.27
N GLN A 202 -9.10 -1.52 -16.41
CA GLN A 202 -10.00 -2.61 -16.75
C GLN A 202 -11.35 -2.10 -17.28
N ILE A 203 -11.96 -1.11 -16.62
CA ILE A 203 -13.22 -0.46 -17.04
C ILE A 203 -13.03 0.23 -18.40
N SER A 204 -11.97 1.02 -18.55
CA SER A 204 -11.72 1.77 -19.78
C SER A 204 -11.49 0.81 -20.97
N TYR A 205 -10.82 -0.31 -20.74
CA TYR A 205 -10.53 -1.30 -21.75
C TYR A 205 -11.79 -2.07 -22.18
N THR A 206 -12.63 -2.51 -21.23
CA THR A 206 -13.89 -3.18 -21.57
C THR A 206 -14.83 -2.26 -22.32
N GLN A 207 -14.98 -0.99 -21.90
CA GLN A 207 -15.79 0.00 -22.62
C GLN A 207 -15.30 0.24 -24.05
N ARG A 208 -13.97 0.28 -24.28
CA ARG A 208 -13.40 0.37 -25.62
C ARG A 208 -13.75 -0.86 -26.48
N LEU A 209 -13.72 -2.06 -25.91
CA LEU A 209 -14.08 -3.29 -26.61
C LEU A 209 -15.57 -3.33 -26.97
N ILE A 210 -16.46 -2.94 -26.05
CA ILE A 210 -17.91 -2.86 -26.31
C ILE A 210 -18.18 -1.96 -27.52
N LYS A 211 -17.65 -0.72 -27.50
CA LYS A 211 -17.80 0.23 -28.63
C LYS A 211 -17.28 -0.33 -29.96
N LYS A 212 -16.22 -1.13 -29.93
CA LYS A 212 -15.65 -1.75 -31.14
C LYS A 212 -16.51 -2.90 -31.68
N ILE A 213 -17.22 -3.62 -30.80
CA ILE A 213 -18.09 -4.73 -31.16
C ILE A 213 -19.45 -4.22 -31.65
N GLU A 214 -19.92 -3.10 -31.12
CA GLU A 214 -21.18 -2.46 -31.51
C GLU A 214 -21.12 -1.86 -32.92
N LYS A 215 -19.99 -1.24 -33.27
CA LYS A 215 -19.65 -0.83 -34.64
C LYS A 215 -19.63 -2.02 -35.60
#